data_AF-W1YI77-F1
#
_entry.id   AF-W1YI77-F1
#
_cell.length_a   1.000
_cell.length_b   1.000
_cell.length_c   1.000
_cell.angle_alpha   90.00
_cell.angle_beta   90.00
_cell.angle_gamma   90.00
#
_symmetry.space_group_name_H-M   'P 1'
#
loop_
_entity.id
_entity.type
_entity.pdbx_description
1 polymer ?
#
loop_
_entity_poly.entity_id
_entity_poly.type
_entity_poly.pdbx_seq_one_letter_code
_entity_poly.pdbx_strand_id
1 'polypeptide(L)'
;RRQRFQAMAAEGVKYLEENAKKEGVNSTESGLQFRVINQGEGAIPARTDRVRVHYTGKLIDGTVFDSSVARGEPAEFPVNGVIPGWIEALTLMPVGSKWELTIPQELAYGE
;
A
#
# COMPACT_ATOMS: atom_id res chain seq x y z
N ARG A 1 8.46 24.57 6.26
CA ARG A 1 7.37 23.57 6.21
C ARG A 1 6.94 23.29 4.77
N ARG A 2 6.37 24.26 4.04
CA ARG A 2 5.90 24.11 2.65
C ARG A 2 6.96 23.62 1.65
N GLN A 3 8.15 24.21 1.66
CA GLN A 3 9.26 23.78 0.77
C GLN A 3 9.70 22.33 1.02
N ARG A 4 9.71 21.89 2.28
CA ARG A 4 10.03 20.50 2.64
C ARG A 4 8.96 19.54 2.13
N PHE A 5 7.69 19.90 2.30
CA PHE A 5 6.59 19.12 1.76
C PHE A 5 6.67 19.01 0.22
N GLN A 6 6.88 20.14 -0.48
CA GLN A 6 7.03 20.14 -1.93
C GLN A 6 8.21 19.29 -2.41
N ALA A 7 9.34 19.33 -1.72
CA ALA A 7 10.49 18.48 -2.03
C ALA A 7 10.16 16.99 -1.86
N MET A 8 9.51 16.62 -0.76
CA MET A 8 9.09 15.23 -0.50
C MET A 8 8.03 14.75 -1.51
N ALA A 9 7.07 15.61 -1.88
CA ALA A 9 6.08 15.30 -2.89
C ALA A 9 6.74 15.06 -4.26
N ALA A 10 7.69 15.92 -4.65
CA ALA A 10 8.45 15.75 -5.89
C ALA A 10 9.29 14.45 -5.89
N GLU A 11 9.92 14.12 -4.76
CA GLU A 11 10.65 12.86 -4.59
C GLU A 11 9.71 11.64 -4.69
N GLY A 12 8.53 11.72 -4.09
CA GLY A 12 7.49 10.69 -4.18
C GLY A 12 6.99 10.47 -5.60
N VAL A 13 6.74 11.55 -6.37
CA VAL A 13 6.35 11.46 -7.78
C VAL A 13 7.45 10.77 -8.59
N LYS A 14 8.71 11.18 -8.40
CA LYS A 14 9.84 10.54 -9.09
C LYS A 14 9.95 9.05 -8.74
N TYR A 15 9.80 8.70 -7.46
CA TYR A 15 9.82 7.31 -7.02
C TYR A 15 8.71 6.50 -7.70
N LEU A 16 7.48 7.03 -7.79
CA LEU A 16 6.36 6.37 -8.47
C LEU A 16 6.66 6.16 -9.96
N GLU A 17 7.19 7.17 -10.65
CA GLU A 17 7.54 7.07 -12.07
C GLU A 17 8.63 6.01 -12.34
N GLU A 18 9.62 5.91 -11.46
CA GLU A 18 10.67 4.90 -11.55
C GLU A 18 10.14 3.51 -11.18
N ASN A 19 9.29 3.42 -10.16
CA ASN A 19 8.73 2.16 -9.70
C ASN A 19 7.76 1.54 -10.71
N ALA A 20 6.96 2.36 -11.41
CA ALA A 20 6.07 1.92 -12.49
C ALA A 20 6.80 1.20 -13.64
N LYS A 21 8.09 1.48 -13.82
CA LYS A 21 8.92 0.88 -14.89
C LYS A 21 9.53 -0.46 -14.48
N LYS A 22 9.44 -0.84 -13.20
CA LYS A 22 10.01 -2.10 -12.72
C LYS A 22 9.14 -3.28 -13.16
N GLU A 23 9.79 -4.40 -13.44
CA GLU A 23 9.11 -5.63 -13.83
C GLU A 23 8.13 -6.12 -12.75
N GLY A 24 6.94 -6.53 -13.18
CA GLY A 24 5.87 -7.03 -12.30
C GLY A 24 5.10 -5.94 -11.53
N VAL A 25 5.46 -4.66 -11.67
CA VAL A 25 4.68 -3.56 -11.12
C VAL A 25 3.52 -3.25 -12.06
N ASN A 26 2.31 -3.23 -11.50
CA ASN A 26 1.07 -2.82 -12.15
C ASN A 26 0.59 -1.51 -11.52
N SER A 27 -0.13 -0.70 -12.29
CA SER A 27 -0.72 0.55 -11.81
C SER A 27 -2.22 0.54 -12.08
N THR A 28 -3.01 1.04 -11.13
CA THR A 28 -4.45 1.27 -11.32
C THR A 28 -4.70 2.69 -11.81
N GLU A 29 -5.95 2.98 -12.20
CA GLU A 29 -6.37 4.32 -12.64
C GLU A 29 -6.22 5.40 -11.55
N SER A 30 -6.28 5.01 -10.27
CA SER A 30 -6.09 5.92 -9.13
C SER A 30 -4.62 6.29 -8.90
N GLY A 31 -3.69 5.62 -9.59
CA GLY A 31 -2.25 5.76 -9.39
C GLY A 31 -1.67 4.84 -8.31
N LEU A 32 -2.48 3.99 -7.68
CA LEU A 32 -1.96 2.91 -6.83
C LEU A 32 -1.09 1.97 -7.67
N GLN A 33 0.13 1.71 -7.19
CA GLN A 33 1.01 0.72 -7.80
C GLN A 33 1.12 -0.51 -6.92
N PHE A 34 1.16 -1.68 -7.53
CA PHE A 34 1.31 -2.93 -6.80
C PHE A 34 2.12 -3.96 -7.58
N ARG A 35 2.81 -4.82 -6.83
CA ARG A 35 3.44 -6.04 -7.36
C ARG A 35 2.92 -7.23 -6.58
N VAL A 36 2.42 -8.22 -7.30
CA VAL A 36 1.98 -9.49 -6.71
C VAL A 36 3.23 -10.32 -6.40
N ILE A 37 3.48 -10.59 -5.12
CA ILE A 37 4.57 -11.47 -4.67
C ILE A 37 4.04 -12.91 -4.58
N ASN A 38 2.84 -13.08 -4.03
CA ASN A 38 2.12 -14.33 -4.01
C ASN A 38 0.64 -14.05 -4.24
N GLN A 39 0.00 -14.83 -5.12
CA GLN A 39 -1.43 -14.75 -5.35
C GLN A 39 -2.12 -15.79 -4.47
N GLY A 40 -3.03 -15.34 -3.61
CA GLY A 40 -3.90 -16.21 -2.84
C GLY A 40 -5.07 -16.73 -3.68
N GLU A 41 -5.78 -17.71 -3.13
CA GLU A 41 -6.93 -18.35 -3.78
C GLU A 41 -8.23 -18.19 -2.97
N GLY A 42 -8.18 -17.47 -1.84
CA GLY A 42 -9.35 -17.23 -1.02
C GLY A 42 -10.29 -16.17 -1.60
N ALA A 43 -11.40 -15.93 -0.90
CA ALA A 43 -12.34 -14.88 -1.28
C ALA A 43 -11.67 -13.51 -1.33
N ILE A 44 -12.13 -12.64 -2.21
CA ILE A 44 -11.74 -11.23 -2.25
C ILE A 44 -12.58 -10.49 -1.20
N PRO A 45 -11.97 -9.78 -0.23
CA PRO A 45 -12.70 -9.02 0.77
C PRO A 45 -13.61 -7.94 0.18
N ALA A 46 -14.82 -7.81 0.71
CA ALA A 46 -15.69 -6.67 0.46
C ALA A 46 -15.27 -5.46 1.30
N ARG A 47 -15.71 -4.25 0.90
CA ARG A 47 -15.42 -3.00 1.63
C ARG A 47 -15.97 -2.98 3.06
N THR A 48 -16.99 -3.79 3.35
CA THR A 48 -17.63 -3.92 4.66
C THR A 48 -16.98 -4.95 5.56
N ASP A 49 -16.03 -5.73 5.04
CA ASP A 49 -15.43 -6.84 5.77
C ASP A 49 -14.36 -6.36 6.76
N ARG A 50 -13.95 -7.30 7.62
CA ARG A 50 -12.75 -7.17 8.44
C ARG A 50 -11.68 -8.11 7.91
N VAL A 51 -10.45 -7.60 7.82
CA VAL A 51 -9.29 -8.38 7.38
C VAL A 51 -8.29 -8.49 8.51
N ARG A 52 -7.53 -9.60 8.49
CA ARG A 52 -6.38 -9.82 9.35
C ARG A 52 -5.13 -9.91 8.46
N VAL A 53 -4.15 -9.04 8.69
CA VAL A 53 -3.01 -8.90 7.80
C VAL A 53 -1.68 -8.78 8.53
N HIS A 54 -0.66 -9.37 7.92
CA HIS A 54 0.72 -8.99 8.18
C HIS A 54 1.17 -7.93 7.18
N TYR A 55 1.77 -6.84 7.66
CA TYR A 55 2.29 -5.77 6.82
C TYR A 55 3.56 -5.16 7.40
N THR A 56 4.27 -4.42 6.57
CA THR A 56 5.35 -3.53 6.97
C THR A 56 5.26 -2.27 6.11
N GLY A 57 4.98 -1.14 6.74
CA GLY A 57 4.95 0.18 6.11
C GLY A 57 6.33 0.82 6.19
N LYS A 58 6.83 1.29 5.04
CA LYS A 58 8.10 1.98 4.92
C LYS A 58 7.96 3.25 4.09
N LEU A 59 8.75 4.25 4.40
CA LEU A 59 8.94 5.42 3.54
C LEU A 59 9.83 5.05 2.35
N ILE A 60 9.89 5.92 1.33
CA ILE A 60 10.69 5.72 0.11
C ILE A 60 12.19 5.61 0.39
N ASP A 61 12.66 6.15 1.51
CA ASP A 61 14.04 6.03 1.98
C ASP A 61 14.32 4.70 2.72
N GLY A 62 13.30 3.84 2.86
CA GLY A 62 13.39 2.55 3.55
C GLY A 62 13.09 2.60 5.05
N THR A 63 12.89 3.79 5.63
CA THR A 63 12.53 3.96 7.05
C THR A 63 11.22 3.25 7.34
N VAL A 64 11.25 2.26 8.23
CA VAL A 64 10.05 1.54 8.68
C VAL A 64 9.31 2.43 9.68
N PHE A 65 8.05 2.78 9.39
CA PHE A 65 7.21 3.52 10.32
C PHE A 65 6.24 2.61 11.08
N ASP A 66 5.92 1.44 10.53
CA ASP A 66 5.01 0.48 11.16
C ASP A 66 5.23 -0.94 10.62
N SER A 67 5.11 -1.96 11.48
CA SER A 67 5.22 -3.36 11.07
C SER A 67 4.52 -4.29 12.08
N SER A 68 3.47 -4.96 11.63
CA SER A 68 2.83 -6.01 12.43
C SER A 68 3.69 -7.29 12.49
N VAL A 69 4.52 -7.52 11.47
CA VAL A 69 5.49 -8.64 11.47
C VAL A 69 6.52 -8.45 12.59
N ALA A 70 7.04 -7.24 12.78
CA ALA A 70 7.99 -6.94 13.87
C ALA A 70 7.35 -7.08 15.25
N ARG A 71 6.03 -6.84 15.37
CA ARG A 71 5.27 -7.08 16.60
C ARG A 71 4.98 -8.56 16.87
N GLY A 72 5.13 -9.43 15.87
CA GLY A 72 4.87 -10.87 15.99
C GLY A 72 3.39 -11.26 15.96
N GLU A 73 2.47 -10.31 15.76
CA GLU A 73 1.03 -10.55 15.69
C GLU A 73 0.40 -9.83 14.48
N PRO A 74 -0.54 -10.46 13.77
CA PRO A 74 -1.29 -9.79 12.71
C PRO A 74 -2.11 -8.62 13.24
N ALA A 75 -2.32 -7.61 12.38
CA ALA A 75 -3.23 -6.52 12.69
C ALA A 75 -4.61 -6.75 12.05
N GLU A 76 -5.67 -6.31 12.72
CA GLU A 76 -7.03 -6.40 12.22
C GLU A 76 -7.61 -5.03 11.90
N PHE A 77 -8.20 -4.92 10.70
CA PHE A 77 -8.77 -3.66 10.22
C PHE A 77 -10.14 -3.91 9.59
N PRO A 78 -11.13 -3.01 9.78
CA PRO A 78 -12.25 -2.93 8.85
C PRO A 78 -11.72 -2.37 7.52
N VAL A 79 -12.09 -2.99 6.39
CA VAL A 79 -11.56 -2.62 5.07
C VAL A 79 -11.82 -1.14 4.78
N ASN A 80 -12.99 -0.60 5.14
CA ASN A 80 -13.33 0.82 4.95
C ASN A 80 -12.71 1.79 5.99
N GLY A 81 -11.91 1.32 6.95
CA GLY A 81 -11.33 2.15 8.01
C GLY A 81 -9.82 2.41 7.87
N VAL A 82 -9.25 2.11 6.70
CA VAL A 82 -7.82 2.33 6.38
C VAL A 82 -7.67 3.34 5.25
N ILE A 83 -6.44 3.71 4.92
CA ILE A 83 -6.15 4.69 3.86
C ILE A 83 -6.74 4.25 2.49
N PRO A 84 -7.12 5.20 1.61
CA PRO A 84 -7.76 4.87 0.33
C PRO A 84 -7.01 3.82 -0.52
N GLY A 85 -5.68 3.89 -0.57
CA GLY A 85 -4.86 2.93 -1.32
C GLY A 85 -4.94 1.51 -0.76
N TRP A 86 -5.10 1.36 0.56
CA TRP A 86 -5.35 0.06 1.19
C TRP A 86 -6.76 -0.45 0.92
N ILE A 87 -7.78 0.43 0.97
CA ILE A 87 -9.16 0.05 0.64
C ILE A 87 -9.18 -0.56 -0.77
N GLU A 88 -8.57 0.13 -1.73
CA GLU A 88 -8.49 -0.33 -3.11
C GLU A 88 -7.75 -1.65 -3.23
N ALA A 89 -6.51 -1.74 -2.71
CA ALA A 89 -5.70 -2.95 -2.79
C ALA A 89 -6.39 -4.17 -2.15
N LEU A 90 -6.94 -4.02 -0.94
CA LEU A 90 -7.59 -5.13 -0.23
C LEU A 90 -8.79 -5.67 -1.01
N THR A 91 -9.54 -4.82 -1.71
CA THR A 91 -10.67 -5.24 -2.56
C THR A 91 -10.26 -5.86 -3.90
N LEU A 92 -8.96 -5.94 -4.17
CA LEU A 92 -8.38 -6.62 -5.34
C LEU A 92 -7.57 -7.86 -4.95
N MET A 93 -7.31 -8.06 -3.66
CA MET A 93 -6.44 -9.11 -3.13
C MET A 93 -7.24 -10.31 -2.63
N PRO A 94 -7.17 -11.48 -3.28
CA PRO A 94 -7.67 -12.72 -2.69
C PRO A 94 -7.03 -13.00 -1.33
N VAL A 95 -7.80 -13.53 -0.39
CA VAL A 95 -7.25 -13.99 0.91
C VAL A 95 -6.11 -14.99 0.67
N GLY A 96 -5.01 -14.79 1.41
CA GLY A 96 -3.75 -15.55 1.24
C GLY A 96 -2.72 -14.87 0.33
N SER A 97 -3.10 -13.77 -0.33
CA SER A 97 -2.17 -13.01 -1.18
C SER A 97 -1.12 -12.24 -0.36
N LYS A 98 0.04 -12.04 -0.99
CA LYS A 98 1.09 -11.13 -0.51
C LYS A 98 1.45 -10.19 -1.64
N TRP A 99 1.18 -8.90 -1.46
CA TRP A 99 1.48 -7.87 -2.43
C TRP A 99 2.45 -6.84 -1.82
N GLU A 100 3.25 -6.22 -2.68
CA GLU A 100 3.97 -4.98 -2.37
C GLU A 100 3.17 -3.82 -2.96
N LEU A 101 2.83 -2.82 -2.15
CA LEU A 101 2.08 -1.64 -2.56
C LEU A 101 2.99 -0.42 -2.54
N THR A 102 2.96 0.38 -3.59
CA THR A 102 3.51 1.74 -3.59
C THR A 102 2.33 2.70 -3.78
N ILE A 103 2.09 3.53 -2.76
CA ILE A 103 0.85 4.29 -2.63
C ILE A 103 1.17 5.78 -2.78
N PRO A 104 0.57 6.50 -3.76
CA PRO A 104 0.71 7.95 -3.86
C PRO A 104 0.14 8.65 -2.63
N GLN A 105 0.67 9.81 -2.28
CA GLN A 105 0.30 10.51 -1.03
C GLN A 105 -1.21 10.83 -0.95
N GLU A 106 -1.86 11.06 -2.10
CA GLU A 106 -3.28 11.34 -2.26
C GLU A 106 -4.15 10.15 -1.85
N LEU A 107 -3.60 8.93 -1.95
CA LEU A 107 -4.24 7.69 -1.50
C LEU A 107 -3.74 7.23 -0.12
N ALA A 108 -2.91 8.03 0.54
CA ALA A 108 -2.33 7.76 1.86
C ALA A 108 -2.77 8.82 2.89
N TYR A 109 -1.84 9.67 3.33
CA TYR A 109 -2.07 10.66 4.40
C TYR A 109 -2.10 12.12 3.93
N GLY A 110 -1.89 12.40 2.63
CA GLY A 110 -1.94 13.76 2.09
C GLY A 110 -0.79 14.69 2.50
N GLU A 111 -1.06 16.01 2.52
CA GLU A 111 -0.14 17.12 2.90
C GLU A 111 -0.08 17.41 4.41
#